data_AF-A0ABC8SU93-F1
#
_entry.id   AF-A0ABC8SU93-F1
#
_cell.length_a   1.000
_cell.length_b   1.000
_cell.length_c   1.000
_cell.angle_alpha   90.00
_cell.angle_beta   90.00
_cell.angle_gamma   90.00
#
_symmetry.space_group_name_H-M   'P 1'
#
loop_
_entity.id
_entity.type
_entity.pdbx_description
1 polymer ?
#
loop_
_entity_poly.entity_id
_entity_poly.type
_entity_poly.pdbx_seq_one_letter_code
_entity_poly.pdbx_strand_id
1 'polypeptide(L)'
;MASAALSQSLFSTLNSHRTPENVSLSLHRSKTPAFIRQPLGPSRSRLLSAQSKKTQNNFIANCTPTGNESTTQETPIELRYPAFPAVMDINQIREILPHRFPFLLVDRVIEYTPGVSAVAIKNVTINDNFFPGHFPERPIMPGVLMVEAMAQVGGLVMLQPEVGGSRDNFFFAGIDKVRFRKPVIAGDTLVMRMTLTKLQKRFGIAKMEGKAYVGGEVVCEGEFLMAMGSE
;
A
#
# COMPACT_ATOMS: atom_id res chain seq x y z
N MET A 1 -9.84 -9.82 -85.05
CA MET A 1 -10.33 -11.07 -84.44
C MET A 1 -10.61 -10.75 -82.98
N ALA A 2 -11.86 -10.43 -82.63
CA ALA A 2 -12.84 -11.31 -81.93
C ALA A 2 -12.37 -11.74 -80.53
N SER A 3 -13.15 -11.80 -79.45
CA SER A 3 -14.50 -11.32 -79.06
C SER A 3 -14.75 -11.85 -77.63
N ALA A 4 -15.49 -11.07 -76.81
CA ALA A 4 -16.42 -11.48 -75.72
C ALA A 4 -15.90 -12.26 -74.48
N ALA A 5 -16.49 -12.25 -73.27
CA ALA A 5 -17.77 -11.80 -72.68
C ALA A 5 -17.56 -11.59 -71.14
N LEU A 6 -18.05 -10.53 -70.45
CA LEU A 6 -19.38 -10.25 -69.86
C LEU A 6 -19.89 -11.17 -68.72
N SER A 7 -20.16 -10.57 -67.53
CA SER A 7 -21.40 -10.68 -66.70
C SER A 7 -21.19 -9.96 -65.34
N GLN A 8 -21.67 -8.74 -65.11
CA GLN A 8 -22.98 -8.31 -64.51
C GLN A 8 -23.23 -8.78 -63.06
N SER A 9 -23.19 -7.86 -62.08
CA SER A 9 -24.31 -7.12 -61.40
C SER A 9 -24.83 -7.92 -60.18
N LEU A 10 -25.13 -7.35 -59.00
CA LEU A 10 -26.12 -6.31 -58.70
C LEU A 10 -25.80 -5.62 -57.36
N PHE A 11 -25.91 -4.29 -57.34
CA PHE A 11 -26.15 -3.49 -56.15
C PHE A 11 -27.62 -3.61 -55.74
N SER A 12 -27.89 -3.71 -54.44
CA SER A 12 -29.19 -3.36 -53.86
C SER A 12 -29.02 -2.34 -52.73
N THR A 13 -29.77 -1.26 -52.87
CA THR A 13 -30.01 -0.19 -51.91
C THR A 13 -31.12 -0.60 -50.95
N LEU A 14 -31.05 -0.19 -49.68
CA LEU A 14 -32.23 0.28 -48.94
C LEU A 14 -31.90 1.00 -47.63
N ASN A 15 -32.51 2.19 -47.53
CA ASN A 15 -32.66 3.11 -46.41
C ASN A 15 -33.07 2.46 -45.07
N SER A 16 -32.67 3.08 -43.96
CA SER A 16 -33.59 3.96 -43.21
C SER A 16 -32.98 4.40 -41.87
N HIS A 17 -32.87 5.72 -41.70
CA HIS A 17 -32.62 6.41 -40.45
C HIS A 17 -33.66 6.05 -39.38
N ARG A 18 -33.21 5.61 -38.20
CA ARG A 18 -34.02 5.66 -36.97
C ARG A 18 -33.64 6.89 -36.16
N THR A 19 -34.65 7.69 -35.84
CA THR A 19 -34.65 8.81 -34.90
C THR A 19 -34.46 8.33 -33.46
N PRO A 20 -33.89 9.16 -32.56
CA PRO A 20 -33.80 8.83 -31.14
C PRO A 20 -35.14 9.13 -30.44
N GLU A 21 -35.67 8.16 -29.71
CA GLU A 21 -36.79 8.36 -28.79
C GLU A 21 -36.31 9.04 -27.50
N ASN A 22 -36.98 10.13 -27.17
CA ASN A 22 -36.91 10.82 -25.89
C ASN A 22 -37.48 9.92 -24.78
N VAL A 23 -36.60 9.39 -23.92
CA VAL A 23 -37.02 8.82 -22.63
C VAL A 23 -37.08 9.95 -21.60
N SER A 24 -38.29 10.44 -21.33
CA SER A 24 -38.55 11.37 -20.24
C SER A 24 -38.34 10.68 -18.89
N LEU A 25 -37.32 11.12 -18.15
CA LEU A 25 -37.11 10.76 -16.74
C LEU A 25 -38.12 11.51 -15.89
N SER A 26 -39.13 10.80 -15.37
CA SER A 26 -40.04 11.34 -14.37
C SER A 26 -39.33 11.42 -13.01
N LEU A 27 -39.14 12.65 -12.51
CA LEU A 27 -38.72 12.88 -11.13
C LEU A 27 -39.81 12.41 -10.17
N HIS A 28 -39.61 11.24 -9.55
CA HIS A 28 -40.34 10.87 -8.35
C HIS A 28 -39.79 11.64 -7.16
N ARG A 29 -40.51 12.70 -6.82
CA ARG A 29 -40.35 13.53 -5.62
C ARG A 29 -40.61 12.65 -4.38
N SER A 30 -39.56 12.15 -3.73
CA SER A 30 -39.67 11.50 -2.42
C SER A 30 -40.07 12.54 -1.37
N LYS A 31 -41.26 12.37 -0.81
CA LYS A 31 -41.75 13.15 0.32
C LYS A 31 -41.00 12.69 1.57
N THR A 32 -40.24 13.59 2.17
CA THR A 32 -39.75 13.46 3.55
C THR A 32 -40.94 13.44 4.51
N PRO A 33 -41.06 12.47 5.44
CA PRO A 33 -41.90 12.65 6.60
C PRO A 33 -41.11 13.32 7.72
N ALA A 34 -41.79 14.26 8.34
CA ALA A 34 -41.32 15.16 9.37
C ALA A 34 -40.81 14.46 10.63
N PHE A 35 -39.84 15.11 11.26
CA PHE A 35 -39.41 14.92 12.64
C PHE A 35 -40.60 14.77 13.60
N ILE A 36 -40.73 13.62 14.23
CA ILE A 36 -41.52 13.45 15.45
C ILE A 36 -40.57 13.67 16.62
N ARG A 37 -40.73 14.82 17.30
CA ARG A 37 -40.10 15.10 18.60
C ARG A 37 -40.77 14.20 19.66
N GLN A 38 -40.01 13.26 20.24
CA GLN A 38 -40.41 12.62 21.49
C GLN A 38 -39.98 13.49 22.69
N PRO A 39 -40.81 13.67 23.73
CA PRO A 39 -40.42 14.39 24.93
C PRO A 39 -39.50 13.53 25.81
N LEU A 40 -38.37 14.12 26.20
CA LEU A 40 -37.46 13.59 27.21
C LEU A 40 -38.16 13.58 28.59
N GLY A 41 -38.53 12.41 29.08
CA GLY A 41 -38.90 12.22 30.48
C GLY A 41 -37.65 12.10 31.37
N PRO A 42 -37.69 12.56 32.64
CA PRO A 42 -36.53 12.47 33.52
C PRO A 42 -36.38 11.03 34.02
N SER A 43 -35.43 10.28 33.47
CA SER A 43 -35.02 9.02 34.07
C SER A 43 -34.15 9.32 35.29
N ARG A 44 -34.73 9.13 36.49
CA ARG A 44 -34.04 9.22 37.78
C ARG A 44 -32.90 8.19 37.83
N SER A 45 -31.65 8.66 37.79
CA SER A 45 -30.48 7.86 38.13
C SER A 45 -30.52 7.51 39.62
N ARG A 46 -30.62 6.22 39.93
CA ARG A 46 -30.49 5.70 41.29
C ARG A 46 -29.00 5.60 41.59
N LEU A 47 -28.46 6.51 42.41
CA LEU A 47 -27.10 6.43 42.93
C LEU A 47 -27.03 5.26 43.92
N LEU A 48 -26.36 4.17 43.53
CA LEU A 48 -25.95 3.11 44.45
C LEU A 48 -24.54 3.42 44.94
N SER A 49 -24.42 3.88 46.18
CA SER A 49 -23.13 4.00 46.86
C SER A 49 -22.68 2.62 47.33
N ALA A 50 -21.78 1.98 46.60
CA ALA A 50 -21.05 0.81 47.09
C ALA A 50 -19.78 1.28 47.82
N GLN A 51 -19.78 1.17 49.15
CA GLN A 51 -18.61 1.40 49.98
C GLN A 51 -17.57 0.29 49.73
N SER A 52 -16.46 0.65 49.09
CA SER A 52 -15.31 -0.24 48.93
C SER A 52 -14.57 -0.37 50.27
N LYS A 53 -14.71 -1.54 50.92
CA LYS A 53 -13.86 -1.94 52.05
C LYS A 53 -12.51 -2.38 51.48
N LYS A 54 -11.46 -1.60 51.74
CA LYS A 54 -10.07 -2.01 51.53
C LYS A 54 -9.75 -3.19 52.46
N THR A 55 -9.74 -4.39 51.92
CA THR A 55 -9.07 -5.53 52.55
C THR A 55 -7.68 -5.63 51.93
N GLN A 56 -6.65 -5.26 52.70
CA GLN A 56 -5.26 -5.53 52.34
C GLN A 56 -5.00 -7.03 52.49
N ASN A 57 -5.04 -7.77 51.38
CA ASN A 57 -4.48 -9.11 51.33
C ASN A 57 -3.01 -8.99 50.91
N ASN A 58 -2.10 -8.99 51.89
CA ASN A 58 -0.68 -9.19 51.65
C ASN A 58 -0.45 -10.65 51.26
N PHE A 59 -0.41 -10.95 49.96
CA PHE A 59 0.15 -12.20 49.47
C PHE A 59 1.67 -12.08 49.48
N ILE A 60 2.30 -12.59 50.55
CA ILE A 60 3.73 -12.88 50.54
C ILE A 60 3.91 -14.17 49.75
N ALA A 61 4.34 -14.06 48.50
CA ALA A 61 4.81 -15.19 47.73
C ALA A 61 6.24 -15.52 48.17
N ASN A 62 6.40 -16.54 49.01
CA ASN A 62 7.70 -17.14 49.31
C ASN A 62 8.03 -18.16 48.21
N CYS A 63 9.02 -17.87 47.38
CA CYS A 63 9.69 -18.88 46.55
C CYS A 63 11.14 -19.03 47.01
N THR A 64 11.47 -20.22 47.49
CA THR A 64 12.80 -20.69 47.91
C THR A 64 13.75 -20.82 46.71
N PRO A 65 15.04 -20.44 46.83
CA PRO A 65 16.01 -20.67 45.78
C PRO A 65 16.58 -22.09 45.94
N THR A 66 16.21 -23.00 45.04
CA THR A 66 16.84 -24.33 44.98
C THR A 66 17.37 -24.59 43.57
N GLY A 67 18.71 -24.70 43.48
CA GLY A 67 19.39 -25.46 42.44
C GLY A 67 20.09 -24.62 41.39
N ASN A 68 21.42 -24.80 41.30
CA ASN A 68 22.33 -24.39 40.23
C ASN A 68 21.65 -24.02 38.89
N GLU A 69 21.43 -22.73 38.67
CA GLU A 69 21.19 -22.18 37.34
C GLU A 69 22.41 -21.36 36.96
N SER A 70 23.07 -21.76 35.88
CA SER A 70 23.99 -20.87 35.17
C SER A 70 23.22 -19.59 34.87
N THR A 71 23.59 -18.49 35.53
CA THR A 71 23.02 -17.15 35.36
C THR A 71 23.28 -16.64 33.94
N THR A 72 22.56 -17.19 32.97
CA THR A 72 22.36 -16.56 31.68
C THR A 72 21.39 -15.44 31.97
N GLN A 73 21.89 -14.22 32.18
CA GLN A 73 21.02 -13.04 32.22
C GLN A 73 20.28 -12.99 30.89
N GLU A 74 19.03 -13.46 30.88
CA GLU A 74 18.24 -13.52 29.67
C GLU A 74 17.93 -12.07 29.25
N THR A 75 18.44 -11.66 28.10
CA THR A 75 18.18 -10.33 27.56
C THR A 75 16.66 -10.12 27.47
N PRO A 76 16.12 -9.03 28.05
CA PRO A 76 14.71 -8.69 27.95
C PRO A 76 14.23 -8.71 26.49
N ILE A 77 12.99 -9.12 26.25
CA ILE A 77 12.46 -9.39 24.90
C ILE A 77 12.54 -8.16 23.98
N GLU A 78 12.36 -6.97 24.54
CA GLU A 78 12.44 -5.68 23.87
C GLU A 78 13.87 -5.30 23.41
N LEU A 79 14.90 -5.88 24.02
CA LEU A 79 16.30 -5.68 23.64
C LEU A 79 16.82 -6.79 22.72
N ARG A 80 16.05 -7.88 22.54
CA ARG A 80 16.42 -9.03 21.69
C ARG A 80 16.35 -8.71 20.21
N TYR A 81 15.47 -7.78 19.82
CA TYR A 81 15.25 -7.39 18.44
C TYR A 81 15.61 -5.92 18.25
N PRO A 82 16.84 -5.60 17.81
CA PRO A 82 17.21 -4.22 17.56
C PRO A 82 16.27 -3.62 16.49
N ALA A 83 15.87 -2.37 16.70
CA ALA A 83 15.09 -1.65 15.71
C ALA A 83 15.89 -1.51 14.40
N PHE A 84 15.18 -1.51 13.26
CA PHE A 84 15.82 -1.21 11.99
C PHE A 84 16.46 0.18 12.01
N PRO A 85 17.72 0.33 11.55
CA PRO A 85 18.36 1.63 11.45
C PRO A 85 17.59 2.54 10.49
N ALA A 86 17.73 3.85 10.65
CA ALA A 86 17.13 4.83 9.73
C ALA A 86 18.24 5.60 9.02
N VAL A 87 18.45 5.28 7.74
CA VAL A 87 19.31 6.06 6.84
C VAL A 87 18.54 7.27 6.30
N MET A 88 17.25 7.09 6.01
CA MET A 88 16.32 8.19 5.73
C MET A 88 15.02 8.00 6.50
N ASP A 89 14.56 9.06 7.16
CA ASP A 89 13.26 9.12 7.80
C ASP A 89 12.13 9.56 6.84
N ILE A 90 10.91 9.58 7.34
CA ILE A 90 9.72 9.94 6.55
C ILE A 90 9.76 11.38 6.03
N ASN A 91 10.40 12.31 6.75
CA ASN A 91 10.47 13.71 6.31
C ASN A 91 11.41 13.82 5.12
N GLN A 92 12.57 13.18 5.19
CA GLN A 92 13.53 13.11 4.09
C GLN A 92 12.92 12.40 2.86
N ILE A 93 12.19 11.30 3.06
CA ILE A 93 11.48 10.61 1.98
C ILE A 93 10.49 11.54 1.28
N ARG A 94 9.74 12.35 2.03
CA ARG A 94 8.74 13.30 1.49
C ARG A 94 9.35 14.46 0.71
N GLU A 95 10.61 14.81 0.97
CA GLU A 95 11.36 15.81 0.21
C GLU A 95 11.86 15.27 -1.14
N ILE A 96 11.90 13.95 -1.31
CA ILE A 96 12.39 13.29 -2.53
C ILE A 96 11.21 12.79 -3.36
N LEU A 97 10.26 12.08 -2.74
CA LEU A 97 9.11 11.52 -3.42
C LEU A 97 7.96 12.53 -3.47
N PRO A 98 7.28 12.67 -4.63
CA PRO A 98 6.09 13.52 -4.73
C PRO A 98 4.86 12.91 -4.05
N HIS A 99 4.85 11.60 -3.84
CA HIS A 99 3.74 10.84 -3.24
C HIS A 99 3.34 11.36 -1.87
N ARG A 100 2.03 11.44 -1.61
CA ARG A 100 1.43 11.84 -0.33
C ARG A 100 0.32 10.87 0.05
N PHE A 101 -0.19 10.97 1.28
CA PHE A 101 -1.36 10.19 1.69
C PHE A 101 -2.51 10.34 0.68
N PRO A 102 -3.18 9.23 0.29
CA PRO A 102 -3.05 7.86 0.81
C PRO A 102 -2.10 6.95 0.01
N PHE A 103 -1.17 7.51 -0.77
CA PHE A 103 -0.36 6.78 -1.75
C PHE A 103 1.16 6.89 -1.54
N LEU A 104 1.62 7.47 -0.43
CA LEU A 104 3.01 7.32 0.01
C LEU A 104 3.11 6.05 0.85
N LEU A 105 3.82 5.04 0.34
CA LEU A 105 3.85 3.68 0.89
C LEU A 105 5.24 3.28 1.38
N VAL A 106 6.12 4.25 1.64
CA VAL A 106 7.47 4.02 2.18
C VAL A 106 7.62 4.83 3.46
N ASP A 107 7.88 4.15 4.57
CA ASP A 107 7.93 4.77 5.90
C ASP A 107 9.35 5.12 6.34
N ARG A 108 10.36 4.34 5.90
CA ARG A 108 11.77 4.49 6.28
C ARG A 108 12.70 3.82 5.28
N VAL A 109 13.87 4.41 5.03
CA VAL A 109 14.99 3.75 4.32
C VAL A 109 16.02 3.25 5.34
N ILE A 110 16.44 2.00 5.21
CA ILE A 110 17.35 1.31 6.16
C ILE A 110 18.72 1.01 5.53
N GLU A 111 18.82 1.00 4.20
CA GLU A 111 20.06 0.84 3.43
C GLU A 111 19.92 1.70 2.17
N TYR A 112 20.93 2.49 1.83
CA TYR A 112 20.89 3.34 0.64
C TYR A 112 22.26 3.44 0.00
N THR A 113 22.34 3.09 -1.29
CA THR A 113 23.53 3.31 -2.13
C THR A 113 23.10 4.11 -3.35
N PRO A 114 23.48 5.40 -3.46
CA PRO A 114 23.04 6.27 -4.54
C PRO A 114 23.26 5.65 -5.92
N GLY A 115 22.20 5.55 -6.72
CA GLY A 115 22.28 5.06 -8.10
C GLY A 115 22.55 3.57 -8.24
N VAL A 116 22.52 2.82 -7.14
CA VAL A 116 22.74 1.37 -7.13
C VAL A 116 21.55 0.66 -6.51
N SER A 117 21.20 0.98 -5.26
CA SER A 117 20.15 0.25 -4.55
C SER A 117 19.61 1.01 -3.34
N ALA A 118 18.42 0.59 -2.89
CA ALA A 118 17.85 1.00 -1.63
C ALA A 118 17.09 -0.16 -0.98
N VAL A 119 17.08 -0.18 0.35
CA VAL A 119 16.20 -1.03 1.15
C VAL A 119 15.35 -0.15 2.05
N ALA A 120 14.03 -0.34 2.00
CA ALA A 120 13.09 0.46 2.75
C ALA A 120 12.02 -0.40 3.43
N ILE A 121 11.28 0.23 4.34
CA ILE A 121 10.25 -0.38 5.16
C ILE A 121 8.90 0.24 4.83
N LYS A 122 7.88 -0.61 4.71
CA LYS A 122 6.48 -0.26 4.87
C LYS A 122 5.91 -1.07 6.03
N ASN A 123 5.49 -0.39 7.09
CA ASN A 123 4.71 -0.97 8.17
C ASN A 123 3.27 -1.12 7.70
N VAL A 124 2.78 -2.34 7.72
CA VAL A 124 1.41 -2.66 7.30
C VAL A 124 0.53 -2.67 8.54
N THR A 125 -0.46 -1.79 8.58
CA THR A 125 -1.30 -1.58 9.77
C THR A 125 -2.77 -1.71 9.41
N ILE A 126 -3.59 -2.23 10.32
CA ILE A 126 -5.05 -2.33 10.11
C ILE A 126 -5.70 -0.97 9.82
N ASN A 127 -5.02 0.13 10.18
CA ASN A 127 -5.45 1.50 9.91
C ASN A 127 -5.09 1.99 8.49
N ASP A 128 -4.43 1.18 7.65
CA ASP A 128 -4.19 1.52 6.25
C ASP A 128 -5.53 1.58 5.47
N ASN A 129 -5.69 2.61 4.64
CA ASN A 129 -6.96 2.96 4.00
C ASN A 129 -7.54 1.90 3.05
N PHE A 130 -6.73 0.93 2.62
CA PHE A 130 -7.15 -0.14 1.70
C PHE A 130 -7.76 -1.36 2.40
N PHE A 131 -7.53 -1.56 3.71
CA PHE A 131 -8.06 -2.73 4.42
C PHE A 131 -9.58 -2.79 4.58
N PRO A 132 -10.32 -1.68 4.73
CA PRO A 132 -11.78 -1.72 4.78
C PRO A 132 -12.41 -2.40 3.56
N GLY A 133 -11.74 -2.38 2.40
CA GLY A 133 -12.21 -2.98 1.15
C GLY A 133 -11.48 -4.24 0.71
N HIS A 134 -10.34 -4.59 1.32
CA HIS A 134 -9.48 -5.67 0.82
C HIS A 134 -8.93 -6.57 1.93
N PHE A 135 -9.71 -7.51 2.46
CA PHE A 135 -11.16 -7.65 2.34
C PHE A 135 -11.77 -7.47 3.74
N PRO A 136 -13.06 -7.08 3.88
CA PRO A 136 -13.66 -6.78 5.19
C PRO A 136 -13.42 -7.86 6.27
N GLU A 137 -13.57 -9.14 5.92
CA GLU A 137 -13.39 -10.27 6.84
C GLU A 137 -11.95 -10.83 6.88
N ARG A 138 -11.11 -10.39 5.95
CA ARG A 138 -9.75 -10.91 5.77
C ARG A 138 -8.84 -9.79 5.24
N PRO A 139 -8.32 -8.92 6.11
CA PRO A 139 -7.47 -7.80 5.72
C PRO A 139 -6.17 -8.32 5.12
N ILE A 140 -6.01 -8.17 3.81
CA ILE A 140 -4.81 -8.55 3.04
C ILE A 140 -4.32 -7.32 2.30
N MET A 141 -3.03 -7.01 2.35
CA MET A 141 -2.50 -5.90 1.55
C MET A 141 -2.66 -6.23 0.05
N PRO A 142 -3.27 -5.36 -0.77
CA PRO A 142 -3.37 -5.58 -2.21
C PRO A 142 -1.98 -5.75 -2.82
N GLY A 143 -1.79 -6.80 -3.63
CA GLY A 143 -0.48 -7.10 -4.21
C GLY A 143 0.10 -5.96 -5.06
N VAL A 144 -0.76 -5.25 -5.78
CA VAL A 144 -0.39 -4.07 -6.56
C VAL A 144 0.19 -2.94 -5.71
N LEU A 145 -0.18 -2.82 -4.42
CA LEU A 145 0.40 -1.82 -3.53
C LEU A 145 1.79 -2.23 -3.04
N MET A 146 2.13 -3.52 -3.01
CA MET A 146 3.52 -3.97 -2.79
C MET A 146 4.40 -3.59 -3.98
N VAL A 147 3.87 -3.72 -5.19
CA VAL A 147 4.54 -3.31 -6.44
C VAL A 147 4.75 -1.80 -6.47
N GLU A 148 3.72 -1.01 -6.15
CA GLU A 148 3.79 0.44 -6.02
C GLU A 148 4.84 0.87 -4.97
N ALA A 149 4.77 0.30 -3.78
CA ALA A 149 5.70 0.63 -2.70
C ALA A 149 7.16 0.32 -3.10
N MET A 150 7.40 -0.81 -3.77
CA MET A 150 8.73 -1.12 -4.34
C MET A 150 9.17 -0.09 -5.39
N ALA A 151 8.29 0.35 -6.29
CA ALA A 151 8.66 1.37 -7.25
C ALA A 151 8.95 2.74 -6.62
N GLN A 152 8.26 3.11 -5.54
CA GLN A 152 8.61 4.30 -4.76
C GLN A 152 10.03 4.20 -4.17
N VAL A 153 10.42 3.02 -3.69
CA VAL A 153 11.81 2.76 -3.28
C VAL A 153 12.76 2.88 -4.47
N GLY A 154 12.35 2.43 -5.66
CA GLY A 154 13.09 2.64 -6.90
C GLY A 154 13.27 4.13 -7.24
N GLY A 155 12.21 4.92 -7.05
CA GLY A 155 12.22 6.38 -7.17
C GLY A 155 13.31 7.02 -6.30
N LEU A 156 13.45 6.57 -5.05
CA LEU A 156 14.52 7.03 -4.14
C LEU A 156 15.93 6.74 -4.68
N VAL A 157 16.12 5.66 -5.44
CA VAL A 157 17.41 5.32 -6.06
C VAL A 157 17.74 6.24 -7.24
N MET A 158 16.73 6.62 -8.04
CA MET A 158 16.92 7.33 -9.31
C MET A 158 16.77 8.86 -9.24
N LEU A 159 15.98 9.40 -8.32
CA LEU A 159 15.65 10.84 -8.27
C LEU A 159 16.72 11.70 -7.58
N GLN A 160 17.79 11.11 -7.04
CA GLN A 160 18.81 11.93 -6.40
C GLN A 160 19.63 12.73 -7.43
N PRO A 161 19.94 14.01 -7.13
CA PRO A 161 20.77 14.84 -8.00
C PRO A 161 22.14 14.21 -8.32
N GLU A 162 22.72 13.48 -7.36
CA GLU A 162 24.02 12.82 -7.48
C GLU A 162 24.09 11.80 -8.62
N VAL A 163 22.94 11.24 -9.03
CA VAL A 163 22.86 10.24 -10.10
C VAL A 163 22.36 10.83 -11.42
N GLY A 164 22.18 12.16 -11.46
CA GLY A 164 21.57 12.88 -12.57
C GLY A 164 20.05 12.80 -12.58
N GLY A 165 19.42 12.44 -11.46
CA GLY A 165 17.99 12.55 -11.28
C GLY A 165 17.60 14.01 -11.06
N SER A 166 16.46 14.41 -11.63
CA SER A 166 15.74 15.58 -11.14
C SER A 166 14.77 15.11 -10.05
N ARG A 167 14.47 15.94 -9.06
CA ARG A 167 13.39 15.68 -8.09
C ARG A 167 11.99 15.79 -8.72
N ASP A 168 11.92 15.58 -10.03
CA ASP A 168 10.70 15.62 -10.82
C ASP A 168 9.96 14.28 -10.68
N ASN A 169 8.82 14.18 -11.36
CA ASN A 169 8.02 12.97 -11.34
C ASN A 169 8.76 11.82 -12.06
N PHE A 170 8.50 10.60 -11.58
CA PHE A 170 8.80 9.38 -12.32
C PHE A 170 7.50 8.64 -12.59
N PHE A 171 7.50 7.89 -13.69
CA PHE A 171 6.35 7.15 -14.15
C PHE A 171 6.70 5.68 -14.31
N PHE A 172 5.72 4.82 -14.02
CA PHE A 172 5.78 3.42 -14.42
C PHE A 172 5.68 3.30 -15.93
N ALA A 173 6.74 2.82 -16.58
CA ALA A 173 6.75 2.50 -18.00
C ALA A 173 6.42 1.03 -18.26
N GLY A 174 6.64 0.15 -17.28
CA GLY A 174 6.30 -1.26 -17.38
C GLY A 174 6.76 -2.06 -16.17
N ILE A 175 6.17 -3.25 -16.03
CA ILE A 175 6.48 -4.20 -14.97
C ILE A 175 6.52 -5.58 -15.63
N ASP A 176 7.52 -6.39 -15.29
CA ASP A 176 7.66 -7.76 -15.80
C ASP A 176 7.96 -8.75 -14.66
N LYS A 177 7.65 -10.02 -14.89
CA LYS A 177 7.95 -11.16 -14.00
C LYS A 177 7.49 -10.98 -12.55
N VAL A 178 6.45 -10.18 -12.31
CA VAL A 178 5.92 -10.04 -10.95
C VAL A 178 5.35 -11.35 -10.44
N ARG A 179 5.73 -11.72 -9.22
CA ARG A 179 5.23 -12.90 -8.51
C ARG A 179 4.85 -12.53 -7.09
N PHE A 180 3.59 -12.80 -6.73
CA PHE A 180 3.10 -12.71 -5.36
C PHE A 180 3.18 -14.10 -4.74
N ARG A 181 4.06 -14.27 -3.75
CA ARG A 181 4.38 -15.58 -3.17
C ARG A 181 3.55 -15.88 -1.93
N LYS A 182 3.29 -14.87 -1.11
CA LYS A 182 2.53 -14.98 0.15
C LYS A 182 1.69 -13.73 0.38
N PRO A 183 0.51 -13.85 1.03
CA PRO A 183 -0.26 -12.69 1.44
C PRO A 183 0.49 -11.91 2.52
N VAL A 184 0.40 -10.59 2.47
CA VAL A 184 0.88 -9.68 3.52
C VAL A 184 -0.34 -9.17 4.28
N ILE A 185 -0.28 -9.13 5.60
CA ILE A 185 -1.40 -8.80 6.48
C ILE A 185 -1.06 -7.64 7.41
N ALA A 186 -2.08 -7.09 8.07
CA ALA A 186 -1.87 -6.10 9.11
C ALA A 186 -0.99 -6.65 10.24
N GLY A 187 0.01 -5.88 10.67
CA GLY A 187 1.04 -6.27 11.63
C GLY A 187 2.38 -6.62 10.98
N ASP A 188 2.41 -6.92 9.69
CA ASP A 188 3.65 -7.23 8.98
C ASP A 188 4.54 -5.99 8.80
N THR A 189 5.85 -6.22 8.83
CA THR A 189 6.85 -5.26 8.36
C THR A 189 7.33 -5.69 6.99
N LEU A 190 6.92 -4.96 5.94
CA LEU A 190 7.32 -5.23 4.57
C LEU A 190 8.68 -4.57 4.30
N VAL A 191 9.72 -5.40 4.18
CA VAL A 191 11.08 -4.96 3.83
C VAL A 191 11.25 -5.05 2.32
N MET A 192 11.55 -3.94 1.65
CA MET A 192 11.58 -3.84 0.20
C MET A 192 12.97 -3.45 -0.28
N ARG A 193 13.59 -4.27 -1.12
CA ARG A 193 14.89 -3.99 -1.77
C ARG A 193 14.66 -3.70 -3.24
N MET A 194 15.21 -2.58 -3.71
CA MET A 194 15.27 -2.23 -5.12
C MET A 194 16.73 -2.09 -5.56
N THR A 195 17.07 -2.67 -6.71
CA THR A 195 18.42 -2.60 -7.28
C THR A 195 18.33 -2.13 -8.72
N LEU A 196 19.08 -1.09 -9.08
CA LEU A 196 19.18 -0.58 -10.45
C LEU A 196 20.02 -1.54 -11.29
N THR A 197 19.43 -2.11 -12.32
CA THR A 197 20.12 -3.04 -13.23
C THR A 197 20.63 -2.34 -14.48
N LYS A 198 19.91 -1.32 -14.96
CA LYS A 198 20.33 -0.54 -16.13
C LYS A 198 19.73 0.86 -16.10
N LEU A 199 20.56 1.86 -16.36
CA LEU A 199 20.12 3.25 -16.53
C LEU A 199 20.41 3.74 -17.95
N GLN A 200 19.38 4.17 -18.66
CA GLN A 200 19.49 4.78 -19.99
C GLN A 200 19.24 6.28 -19.88
N LYS A 201 20.27 7.03 -19.45
CA LYS A 201 20.18 8.47 -19.16
C LYS A 201 19.57 9.29 -20.31
N ARG A 202 19.94 8.98 -21.56
CA ARG A 202 19.43 9.66 -22.76
C ARG A 202 17.90 9.62 -22.89
N PHE A 203 17.28 8.54 -22.43
CA PHE A 203 15.83 8.32 -22.55
C PHE A 203 15.11 8.50 -21.21
N GLY A 204 15.84 8.81 -20.13
CA GLY A 204 15.28 8.86 -18.79
C GLY A 204 14.79 7.50 -18.26
N ILE A 205 15.21 6.37 -18.83
CA ILE A 205 14.66 5.04 -18.50
C ILE A 205 15.56 4.29 -17.52
N ALA A 206 14.99 3.80 -16.43
CA ALA A 206 15.63 2.94 -15.44
C ALA A 206 14.99 1.55 -15.45
N LYS A 207 15.81 0.50 -15.51
CA LYS A 207 15.42 -0.89 -15.24
C LYS A 207 15.90 -1.27 -13.86
N MET A 208 15.01 -1.88 -13.07
CA MET A 208 15.29 -2.28 -11.71
C MET A 208 14.76 -3.67 -11.41
N GLU A 209 15.38 -4.35 -10.47
CA GLU A 209 14.88 -5.57 -9.84
C GLU A 209 14.40 -5.25 -8.42
N GLY A 210 13.24 -5.77 -8.06
CA GLY A 210 12.60 -5.55 -6.77
C GLY A 210 12.26 -6.85 -6.06
N LYS A 211 12.52 -6.89 -4.75
CA LYS A 211 12.09 -7.98 -3.85
C LYS A 211 11.55 -7.40 -2.54
N ALA A 212 10.41 -7.90 -2.12
CA ALA A 212 9.79 -7.57 -0.85
C ALA A 212 9.75 -8.81 0.06
N TYR A 213 9.98 -8.60 1.35
CA TYR A 213 10.15 -9.64 2.36
C TYR A 213 9.29 -9.36 3.60
N VAL A 214 8.85 -10.43 4.25
CA VAL A 214 8.28 -10.43 5.61
C VAL A 214 8.97 -11.55 6.38
N GLY A 215 9.55 -11.24 7.55
CA GLY A 215 10.24 -12.26 8.36
C GLY A 215 11.39 -12.99 7.66
N GLY A 216 12.02 -12.35 6.65
CA GLY A 216 13.08 -12.94 5.84
C GLY A 216 12.61 -13.77 4.63
N GLU A 217 11.31 -13.98 4.48
CA GLU A 217 10.74 -14.71 3.35
C GLU A 217 10.30 -13.76 2.23
N VAL A 218 10.58 -14.11 0.97
CA VAL A 218 10.13 -13.30 -0.18
C VAL A 218 8.62 -13.42 -0.33
N VAL A 219 7.91 -12.29 -0.26
CA VAL A 219 6.44 -12.20 -0.42
C VAL A 219 6.04 -11.65 -1.79
N CYS A 220 6.87 -10.79 -2.39
CA CYS A 220 6.68 -10.24 -3.73
C CYS A 220 8.03 -10.01 -4.41
N GLU A 221 8.12 -10.20 -5.72
CA GLU A 221 9.31 -9.84 -6.51
C GLU A 221 8.91 -9.49 -7.93
N GLY A 222 9.79 -8.80 -8.67
CA GLY A 222 9.58 -8.48 -10.09
C GLY A 222 10.66 -7.56 -10.68
N GLU A 223 10.50 -7.28 -11.98
CA GLU A 223 11.32 -6.31 -12.73
C GLU A 223 10.50 -5.07 -13.05
N PHE A 224 11.12 -3.91 -12.93
CA PHE A 224 10.48 -2.60 -13.01
C PHE A 224 11.14 -1.76 -14.08
N LEU A 225 10.34 -1.18 -14.96
CA LEU A 225 10.77 -0.19 -15.93
C LEU A 225 10.14 1.15 -15.54
N MET A 226 10.99 2.12 -15.23
CA MET A 226 10.58 3.46 -14.83
C MET A 226 11.14 4.49 -15.79
N ALA A 227 10.38 5.56 -16.01
CA ALA A 227 10.76 6.69 -16.84
C ALA A 227 10.77 7.98 -16.00
N MET A 228 11.86 8.73 -16.10
CA MET A 228 11.96 10.11 -15.62
C MET A 228 11.35 11.03 -16.67
N GLY A 229 10.48 11.95 -16.24
CA GLY A 229 9.90 12.94 -17.13
C GLY A 229 9.52 14.20 -16.37
N SER A 230 9.75 15.36 -16.98
CA SER A 230 9.09 16.59 -16.59
C SER A 230 7.64 16.56 -17.10
N GLU A 231 6.71 17.17 -16.36
CA GLU A 231 5.35 17.45 -16.85
C GLU A 231 5.36 18.27 -18.16
#